data_AF-A0A914ABC6-F1
#
_entry.id   AF-A0A914ABC6-F1
#
_cell.length_a   1.000
_cell.length_b   1.000
_cell.length_c   1.000
_cell.angle_alpha   90.00
_cell.angle_beta   90.00
_cell.angle_gamma   90.00
#
_symmetry.space_group_name_H-M   'P 1'
#
loop_
_entity.id
_entity.type
_entity.pdbx_description
1 polymer ?
#
loop_
_entity_poly.entity_id
_entity_poly.type
_entity_poly.pdbx_seq_one_letter_code
_entity_poly.pdbx_strand_id
1 'polypeptide(L)'
;MKGVFKQFLLLWMLHSIFISVIGLLTGKDLVVILAYLAEAAMYCEIGQEPDPASQNRYRWVIPVKDPCQCTEVRVGSLNTRAPCRPFDIKYYDTFLHSSNQTEIRKWLNCSEPPTPCANGTMQNPATSCSEILEVCKQSPSGVYYLLGARNKQYPVYCEMPGGWARFGKGNMQSVWNYEGEDEAEINLGIISDDEIEAIKNLPFSNFTIRTDVTFSVQADDSKNPSTVHALYLPSLQTVSINLPMDKSNDNTRLRFKEEGDRVMCLGGPSSNLCGQDGLPRKNEATERLVVTNVYFGPRAVDRGATATRSEWRRNRYTWDGSFYYLLAK
;
A
#
# COMPACT_ATOMS: atom_id res chain seq x y z
N MET A 1 4.59 -17.40 -50.46
CA MET A 1 5.55 -16.42 -51.02
C MET A 1 4.93 -15.04 -50.96
N LYS A 2 5.71 -13.98 -50.66
CA LYS A 2 5.40 -12.76 -49.87
C LYS A 2 5.51 -13.06 -48.36
N GLY A 3 6.54 -12.69 -47.59
CA GLY A 3 7.55 -11.61 -47.61
C GLY A 3 7.43 -10.93 -46.22
N VAL A 4 8.20 -11.24 -45.18
CA VAL A 4 9.66 -11.15 -44.89
C VAL A 4 10.18 -9.71 -44.93
N PHE A 5 10.67 -9.27 -43.76
CA PHE A 5 11.47 -8.06 -43.42
C PHE A 5 10.77 -6.71 -43.13
N LYS A 6 10.66 -6.39 -41.84
CA LYS A 6 11.30 -5.19 -41.26
C LYS A 6 11.58 -5.41 -39.77
N GLN A 7 12.82 -5.11 -39.40
CA GLN A 7 13.49 -5.39 -38.14
C GLN A 7 14.01 -4.04 -37.58
N PHE A 8 14.18 -3.98 -36.25
CA PHE A 8 14.93 -2.99 -35.45
C PHE A 8 14.35 -1.57 -35.28
N LEU A 9 13.94 -1.20 -34.06
CA LEU A 9 14.74 -0.41 -33.11
C LEU A 9 13.89 -0.09 -31.84
N LEU A 10 14.21 -0.68 -30.69
CA LEU A 10 14.46 0.01 -29.41
C LEU A 10 14.72 -1.05 -28.33
N LEU A 11 16.00 -1.29 -28.09
CA LEU A 11 16.52 -1.94 -26.90
C LEU A 11 17.02 -0.78 -26.02
N TRP A 12 16.50 -0.66 -24.80
CA TRP A 12 17.22 -0.33 -23.55
C TRP A 12 16.28 0.27 -22.49
N MET A 13 16.49 -0.20 -21.25
CA MET A 13 15.91 0.25 -19.97
C MET A 13 14.52 -0.27 -19.57
N LEU A 14 14.46 -1.55 -19.18
CA LEU A 14 13.65 -2.00 -18.06
C LEU A 14 14.45 -3.01 -17.23
N HIS A 15 15.13 -2.55 -16.19
CA HIS A 15 15.38 -3.41 -15.02
C HIS A 15 14.06 -3.42 -14.24
N SER A 16 13.18 -4.35 -14.59
CA SER A 16 12.02 -4.69 -13.81
C SER A 16 11.90 -6.20 -13.82
N ILE A 17 11.89 -6.73 -12.59
CA ILE A 17 11.80 -8.14 -12.26
C ILE A 17 10.53 -8.70 -12.90
N PHE A 18 10.68 -9.45 -13.99
CA PHE A 18 9.64 -10.30 -14.55
C PHE A 18 9.82 -11.69 -13.94
N ILE A 19 8.95 -12.07 -13.01
CA ILE A 19 8.68 -13.47 -12.72
C ILE A 19 7.41 -13.84 -13.48
N SER A 20 7.56 -14.41 -14.66
CA SER A 20 6.48 -15.12 -15.35
C SER A 20 6.57 -16.59 -14.95
N VAL A 21 5.58 -17.10 -14.21
CA VAL A 21 5.38 -18.55 -14.02
C VAL A 21 4.19 -18.97 -14.86
N ILE A 22 4.46 -19.66 -15.97
CA ILE A 22 3.50 -20.58 -16.59
C ILE A 22 4.04 -21.98 -16.32
N GLY A 23 3.24 -22.80 -15.63
CA GLY A 23 3.54 -24.20 -15.42
C GLY A 23 2.35 -24.93 -14.81
N LEU A 24 1.51 -25.52 -15.67
CA LEU A 24 0.82 -26.76 -15.30
C LEU A 24 1.90 -27.81 -15.01
N LEU A 25 1.78 -28.55 -13.90
CA LEU A 25 1.62 -30.00 -13.94
C LEU A 25 1.50 -30.64 -12.56
N THR A 26 0.78 -31.75 -12.60
CA THR A 26 0.50 -32.77 -11.60
C THR A 26 1.76 -33.39 -10.99
N GLY A 27 1.73 -33.66 -9.68
CA GLY A 27 2.53 -34.70 -9.06
C GLY A 27 3.69 -34.21 -8.19
N LYS A 28 3.50 -34.38 -6.87
CA LYS A 28 4.49 -34.48 -5.79
C LYS A 28 5.94 -34.07 -6.12
N ASP A 29 6.23 -32.78 -6.05
CA ASP A 29 7.55 -32.27 -5.69
C ASP A 29 7.41 -30.93 -4.94
N LEU A 30 8.06 -30.84 -3.78
CA LEU A 30 8.06 -29.67 -2.92
C LEU A 30 9.00 -28.61 -3.52
N VAL A 31 8.44 -27.59 -4.15
CA VAL A 31 9.21 -26.42 -4.63
C VAL A 31 9.39 -25.46 -3.46
N VAL A 32 10.61 -25.39 -2.90
CA VAL A 32 11.01 -24.37 -1.93
C VAL A 32 11.32 -23.09 -2.71
N ILE A 33 10.38 -22.14 -2.71
CA ILE A 33 10.60 -20.80 -3.25
C ILE A 33 11.31 -19.97 -2.18
N LEU A 34 12.63 -19.79 -2.33
CA LEU A 34 13.40 -18.80 -1.59
C LEU A 34 13.06 -17.41 -2.14
N ALA A 35 12.07 -16.76 -1.55
CA ALA A 35 11.82 -15.34 -1.75
C ALA A 35 12.90 -14.55 -1.01
N TYR A 36 13.96 -14.15 -1.72
CA TYR A 36 14.87 -13.13 -1.22
C TYR A 36 14.13 -11.79 -1.24
N LEU A 37 13.91 -11.21 -0.05
CA LEU A 37 13.58 -9.79 0.07
C LEU A 37 14.81 -9.02 -0.41
N ALA A 38 14.78 -8.58 -1.67
CA ALA A 38 15.76 -7.63 -2.15
C ALA A 38 15.49 -6.30 -1.42
N GLU A 39 16.27 -6.01 -0.38
CA GLU A 39 16.44 -4.64 0.07
C GLU A 39 16.75 -3.79 -1.17
N ALA A 40 16.00 -2.71 -1.37
CA ALA A 40 16.16 -1.86 -2.54
C ALA A 40 17.62 -1.40 -2.61
N ALA A 41 18.38 -1.95 -3.55
CA ALA A 41 19.81 -1.70 -3.67
C ALA A 41 20.03 -0.23 -4.00
N MET A 42 20.49 0.55 -3.02
CA MET A 42 20.92 1.92 -3.23
C MET A 42 22.34 1.91 -3.77
N TYR A 43 22.51 2.29 -5.03
CA TYR A 43 23.81 2.50 -5.65
C TYR A 43 24.27 3.94 -5.42
N CYS A 44 25.54 4.10 -5.09
CA CYS A 44 26.17 5.39 -4.84
C CYS A 44 27.34 5.61 -5.79
N GLU A 45 27.54 6.86 -6.21
CA GLU A 45 28.68 7.23 -7.05
C GLU A 45 29.71 8.01 -6.22
N ILE A 46 30.96 7.55 -6.25
CA ILE A 46 32.09 8.27 -5.63
C ILE A 46 32.80 9.11 -6.71
N GLY A 47 32.72 10.42 -6.56
CA GLY A 47 33.38 11.39 -7.44
C GLY A 47 34.59 12.04 -6.78
N GLN A 48 35.27 12.92 -7.53
CA GLN A 48 36.29 13.81 -6.98
C GLN A 48 35.86 15.27 -7.16
N GLU A 49 36.09 16.09 -6.14
CA GLU A 49 35.87 17.54 -6.24
C GLU A 49 36.79 18.31 -5.27
N PRO A 50 37.03 19.62 -5.49
CA PRO A 50 37.86 20.41 -4.59
C PRO A 50 37.17 20.60 -3.23
N ASP A 51 37.83 20.19 -2.15
CA ASP A 51 37.35 20.37 -0.77
C ASP A 51 37.62 21.80 -0.28
N PRO A 52 36.58 22.62 -0.04
CA PRO A 52 36.74 24.00 0.43
C PRO A 52 37.47 24.11 1.77
N ALA A 53 37.39 23.09 2.63
CA ALA A 53 38.05 23.07 3.93
C ALA A 53 39.54 22.65 3.84
N SER A 54 39.95 22.03 2.72
CA SER A 54 41.32 21.52 2.50
C SER A 54 42.09 22.34 1.47
N GLN A 55 41.97 23.67 1.49
CA GLN A 55 42.64 24.57 0.52
C GLN A 55 42.36 24.20 -0.95
N ASN A 56 41.14 23.73 -1.26
CA ASN A 56 40.73 23.26 -2.60
C ASN A 56 41.52 22.06 -3.13
N ARG A 57 42.13 21.25 -2.27
CA ARG A 57 42.67 19.94 -2.66
C ARG A 57 41.53 19.04 -3.14
N TYR A 58 41.74 18.34 -4.25
CA TYR A 58 40.77 17.33 -4.73
C TYR A 58 40.69 16.17 -3.73
N ARG A 59 39.47 15.85 -3.31
CA ARG A 59 39.18 14.73 -2.41
C ARG A 59 37.99 13.94 -2.95
N TRP A 60 37.86 12.70 -2.49
CA TRP A 60 36.76 11.84 -2.88
C TRP A 60 35.49 12.20 -2.13
N VAL A 61 34.35 12.10 -2.81
CA VAL A 61 33.04 12.47 -2.27
C VAL A 61 31.99 11.47 -2.72
N ILE A 62 31.08 11.09 -1.83
CA ILE A 62 29.84 10.41 -2.16
C ILE A 62 28.70 11.40 -1.90
N PRO A 63 28.05 11.97 -2.92
CA PRO A 63 27.15 13.11 -2.77
C PRO A 63 25.73 12.69 -2.36
N VAL A 64 25.62 11.90 -1.28
CA VAL A 64 24.35 11.44 -0.71
C VAL A 64 24.25 11.87 0.76
N LYS A 65 23.02 12.07 1.25
CA LYS A 65 22.78 12.54 2.63
C LYS A 65 23.27 11.54 3.69
N ASP A 66 23.07 10.25 3.45
CA ASP A 66 23.54 9.17 4.34
C ASP A 66 24.29 8.10 3.52
N PRO A 67 25.63 8.19 3.43
CA PRO A 67 26.44 7.21 2.71
C PRO A 67 26.33 5.79 3.26
N CYS A 68 25.88 5.59 4.51
CA CYS A 68 25.77 4.26 5.10
C CYS A 68 24.63 3.41 4.53
N GLN A 69 23.75 4.01 3.71
CA GLN A 69 22.72 3.31 2.94
C GLN A 69 23.24 2.70 1.63
N CYS A 70 24.48 3.02 1.21
CA CYS A 70 25.03 2.51 -0.03
C CYS A 70 25.24 0.99 0.03
N THR A 71 24.62 0.28 -0.92
CA THR A 71 24.79 -1.17 -1.13
C THR A 71 25.88 -1.47 -2.18
N GLU A 72 26.19 -0.49 -3.03
CA GLU A 72 27.26 -0.54 -4.03
C GLU A 72 27.84 0.88 -4.19
N VAL A 73 29.17 0.99 -4.33
CA VAL A 73 29.85 2.26 -4.61
C VAL A 73 30.56 2.16 -5.96
N ARG A 74 30.14 2.97 -6.93
CA ARG A 74 30.68 3.03 -8.30
C ARG A 74 31.49 4.30 -8.52
N VAL A 75 32.35 4.29 -9.53
CA VAL A 75 33.08 5.49 -9.96
C VAL A 75 32.09 6.51 -10.54
N GLY A 76 32.13 7.73 -10.01
CA GLY A 76 31.38 8.89 -10.48
C GLY A 76 32.23 9.89 -11.25
N SER A 77 31.77 11.14 -11.31
CA SER A 77 32.41 12.23 -12.06
C SER A 77 33.57 12.89 -11.33
N LEU A 78 34.43 13.57 -12.10
CA LEU A 78 35.40 14.56 -11.62
C LEU A 78 34.79 15.96 -11.77
N ASN A 79 34.49 16.63 -10.67
CA ASN A 79 33.94 17.98 -10.66
C ASN A 79 35.07 18.99 -10.44
N THR A 80 35.19 19.98 -11.32
CA THR A 80 36.19 21.05 -11.19
C THR A 80 35.83 22.11 -10.15
N ARG A 81 34.61 22.03 -9.59
CA ARG A 81 34.07 22.90 -8.54
C ARG A 81 33.14 22.09 -7.64
N ALA A 82 33.12 22.37 -6.35
CA ALA A 82 32.17 21.77 -5.41
C ALA A 82 30.75 22.30 -5.66
N PRO A 83 29.77 21.46 -6.04
CA PRO A 83 28.37 21.85 -6.17
C PRO A 83 27.78 22.30 -4.83
N CYS A 84 26.89 23.30 -4.86
CA CYS A 84 26.08 23.67 -3.71
C CYS A 84 25.05 22.57 -3.44
N ARG A 85 24.99 22.07 -2.19
CA ARG A 85 24.10 20.97 -1.79
C ARG A 85 23.34 21.34 -0.51
N PRO A 86 22.11 20.83 -0.32
CA PRO A 86 21.28 21.14 0.85
C PRO A 86 21.64 20.33 2.10
N PHE A 87 22.82 19.69 2.12
CA PHE A 87 23.32 18.88 3.22
C PHE A 87 24.86 18.91 3.22
N ASP A 88 25.43 18.65 4.39
CA ASP A 88 26.88 18.58 4.56
C ASP A 88 27.46 17.35 3.87
N ILE A 89 28.60 17.55 3.22
CA ILE A 89 29.32 16.50 2.49
C ILE A 89 30.51 16.03 3.30
N LYS A 90 30.68 14.71 3.37
CA LYS A 90 31.91 14.10 3.89
C LYS A 90 32.91 13.88 2.76
N TYR A 91 34.12 14.39 2.95
CA TYR A 91 35.25 14.18 2.05
C TYR A 91 36.15 13.07 2.56
N TYR A 92 36.67 12.27 1.63
CA TYR A 92 37.50 11.10 1.91
C TYR A 92 38.86 11.23 1.21
N ASP A 93 39.91 10.74 1.87
CA ASP A 93 41.28 10.75 1.33
C ASP A 93 41.60 9.53 0.47
N THR A 94 40.81 8.48 0.59
CA THR A 94 40.97 7.24 -0.17
C THR A 94 39.81 7.05 -1.14
N PHE A 95 40.02 6.18 -2.13
CA PHE A 95 39.01 5.79 -3.09
C PHE A 95 38.41 4.44 -2.67
N LEU A 96 37.10 4.26 -2.89
CA LEU A 96 36.41 2.99 -2.68
C LEU A 96 35.57 2.65 -3.91
N HIS A 97 35.80 1.48 -4.50
CA HIS A 97 34.90 0.87 -5.47
C HIS A 97 34.65 -0.56 -5.02
N SER A 98 33.43 -0.83 -4.58
CA SER A 98 33.06 -2.12 -4.03
C SER A 98 31.56 -2.36 -4.16
N SER A 99 31.19 -3.62 -4.35
CA SER A 99 29.84 -4.14 -4.22
C SER A 99 29.68 -4.98 -2.95
N ASN A 100 30.70 -5.02 -2.08
CA ASN A 100 30.65 -5.73 -0.80
C ASN A 100 30.17 -4.78 0.30
N GLN A 101 28.94 -4.98 0.77
CA GLN A 101 28.32 -4.11 1.78
C GLN A 101 29.13 -4.02 3.08
N THR A 102 29.77 -5.10 3.52
CA THR A 102 30.62 -5.08 4.72
C THR A 102 31.85 -4.20 4.53
N GLU A 103 32.50 -4.29 3.35
CA GLU A 103 33.63 -3.44 3.00
C GLU A 103 33.22 -1.96 2.92
N ILE A 104 32.12 -1.67 2.24
CA ILE A 104 31.57 -0.31 2.10
C ILE A 104 31.31 0.31 3.47
N ARG A 105 30.59 -0.41 4.34
CA ARG A 105 30.26 0.08 5.68
C ARG A 105 31.50 0.29 6.55
N LYS A 106 32.45 -0.65 6.50
CA LYS A 106 33.72 -0.54 7.23
C LYS A 106 34.52 0.67 6.76
N TRP A 107 34.61 0.89 5.45
CA TRP A 107 35.33 2.02 4.86
C TRP A 107 34.68 3.38 5.20
N LEU A 108 33.35 3.43 5.20
CA LEU A 108 32.58 4.63 5.57
C LEU A 108 32.59 4.91 7.09
N ASN A 109 33.13 3.98 7.89
CA ASN A 109 33.06 3.97 9.35
C ASN A 109 31.61 4.02 9.86
N CYS A 110 30.73 3.29 9.19
CA CYS A 110 29.34 3.11 9.63
C CYS A 110 29.33 2.19 10.86
N SER A 111 28.47 2.48 11.82
CA SER A 111 28.13 1.51 12.86
C SER A 111 27.72 0.20 12.20
N GLU A 112 28.10 -0.95 12.77
CA GLU A 112 27.63 -2.25 12.29
C GLU A 112 26.11 -2.18 12.10
N PRO A 113 25.58 -2.72 10.99
CA PRO A 113 24.14 -2.77 10.84
C PRO A 113 23.61 -3.51 12.09
N PRO A 114 22.53 -3.02 12.72
CA PRO A 114 21.96 -3.73 13.85
C PRO A 114 21.78 -5.18 13.42
N THR A 115 22.30 -6.13 14.22
CA THR A 115 22.20 -7.55 13.93
C THR A 115 20.79 -7.85 13.44
N PRO A 116 20.62 -8.41 12.23
CA PRO A 116 19.30 -8.58 11.64
C PRO A 116 18.45 -9.30 12.65
N CYS A 117 17.38 -8.63 13.10
CA CYS A 117 16.63 -9.15 14.22
C CYS A 117 16.06 -10.51 13.84
N ALA A 118 16.41 -11.52 14.62
CA ALA A 118 15.92 -12.87 14.37
C ALA A 118 14.40 -12.98 14.58
N ASN A 119 13.76 -12.01 15.26
CA ASN A 119 12.33 -12.02 15.53
C ASN A 119 11.50 -11.50 14.34
N GLY A 120 10.37 -12.13 14.08
CA GLY A 120 9.51 -11.81 12.92
C GLY A 120 10.00 -12.42 11.61
N THR A 121 10.89 -13.42 11.65
CA THR A 121 11.32 -14.20 10.47
C THR A 121 10.43 -15.43 10.30
N MET A 122 10.45 -16.08 9.13
CA MET A 122 9.65 -17.30 8.92
C MET A 122 10.06 -18.45 9.86
N GLN A 123 11.35 -18.53 10.22
CA GLN A 123 11.88 -19.53 11.15
C GLN A 123 11.62 -19.18 12.62
N ASN A 124 11.47 -17.89 12.93
CA ASN A 124 11.21 -17.38 14.26
C ASN A 124 10.17 -16.24 14.19
N PRO A 125 8.88 -16.58 13.95
CA PRO A 125 7.81 -15.60 13.79
C PRO A 125 7.49 -14.95 15.13
N ALA A 126 7.16 -13.67 15.10
CA ALA A 126 6.76 -12.93 16.30
C ALA A 126 5.25 -13.06 16.55
N THR A 127 4.76 -12.73 17.74
CA THR A 127 3.32 -12.67 18.01
C THR A 127 2.68 -11.39 17.49
N SER A 128 3.45 -10.30 17.38
CA SER A 128 2.99 -9.01 16.88
C SER A 128 4.14 -8.16 16.32
N CYS A 129 3.80 -7.15 15.52
CA CYS A 129 4.75 -6.12 15.10
C CYS A 129 5.31 -5.31 16.28
N SER A 130 4.57 -5.22 17.40
CA SER A 130 5.04 -4.53 18.61
C SER A 130 6.12 -5.33 19.34
N GLU A 131 5.98 -6.66 19.40
CA GLU A 131 7.03 -7.52 19.96
C GLU A 131 8.33 -7.40 19.17
N ILE A 132 8.25 -7.34 17.83
CA ILE A 132 9.42 -7.10 16.97
C ILE A 132 10.06 -5.76 17.34
N LEU A 133 9.28 -4.69 17.46
CA LEU A 133 9.82 -3.37 17.84
C LEU A 133 10.51 -3.41 19.21
N GLU A 134 9.94 -4.09 20.20
CA GLU A 134 10.49 -4.19 21.56
C GLU A 134 11.78 -5.01 21.61
N VAL A 135 11.79 -6.18 20.96
CA VAL A 135 12.94 -7.09 20.95
C VAL A 135 14.08 -6.53 20.11
N CYS A 136 13.76 -5.99 18.93
CA CYS A 136 14.75 -5.58 17.94
C CYS A 136 15.22 -4.14 18.12
N LYS A 137 14.46 -3.30 18.82
CA LYS A 137 14.66 -1.85 19.09
C LYS A 137 14.70 -0.94 17.86
N GLN A 138 15.32 -1.37 16.75
CA GLN A 138 15.52 -0.63 15.51
C GLN A 138 15.28 -1.54 14.30
N SER A 139 14.07 -2.08 14.20
CA SER A 139 13.64 -2.80 12.99
C SER A 139 13.13 -1.82 11.92
N PRO A 140 13.48 -2.01 10.63
CA PRO A 140 12.89 -1.23 9.55
C PRO A 140 11.42 -1.61 9.34
N SER A 141 10.64 -0.71 8.74
CA SER A 141 9.32 -1.08 8.20
C SER A 141 9.49 -2.12 7.11
N GLY A 142 8.62 -3.13 7.06
CA GLY A 142 8.76 -4.21 6.09
C GLY A 142 7.83 -5.38 6.37
N VAL A 143 7.95 -6.43 5.57
CA VAL A 143 7.17 -7.66 5.76
C VAL A 143 7.85 -8.55 6.80
N TYR A 144 7.09 -8.95 7.83
CA TYR A 144 7.49 -9.88 8.88
C TYR A 144 6.48 -11.02 8.98
N TYR A 145 6.86 -12.11 9.63
CA TYR A 145 5.98 -13.25 9.87
C TYR A 145 5.44 -13.20 11.29
N LEU A 146 4.12 -13.17 11.41
CA LEU A 146 3.41 -13.20 12.68
C LEU A 146 2.77 -14.56 12.94
N LEU A 147 2.87 -15.05 14.16
CA LEU A 147 2.30 -16.33 14.60
C LEU A 147 0.88 -16.12 15.12
N GLY A 148 -0.11 -16.59 14.38
CA GLY A 148 -1.51 -16.59 14.80
C GLY A 148 -1.95 -17.91 15.42
N ALA A 149 -3.26 -18.04 15.59
CA ALA A 149 -3.87 -19.26 16.13
C ALA A 149 -3.45 -20.52 15.35
N ARG A 150 -3.38 -21.66 16.06
CA ARG A 150 -3.01 -22.98 15.51
C ARG A 150 -1.63 -23.01 14.84
N ASN A 151 -0.70 -22.16 15.29
CA ASN A 151 0.64 -22.02 14.75
C ASN A 151 0.69 -21.65 13.25
N LYS A 152 -0.37 -21.05 12.71
CA LYS A 152 -0.38 -20.53 11.34
C LYS A 152 0.42 -19.23 11.30
N GLN A 153 1.33 -19.12 10.35
CA GLN A 153 2.14 -17.91 10.14
C GLN A 153 1.49 -17.02 9.09
N TYR A 154 1.52 -15.71 9.33
CA TYR A 154 0.98 -14.70 8.44
C TYR A 154 2.08 -13.70 8.06
N PRO A 155 2.41 -13.54 6.76
CA PRO A 155 3.25 -12.43 6.31
C PRO A 155 2.46 -11.13 6.42
N VAL A 156 2.97 -10.18 7.20
CA VAL A 156 2.31 -8.90 7.51
C VAL A 156 3.31 -7.77 7.37
N TYR A 157 2.89 -6.66 6.77
CA TYR A 157 3.72 -5.46 6.73
C TYR A 157 3.68 -4.75 8.09
N CYS A 158 4.80 -4.68 8.81
CA CYS A 158 4.92 -3.92 10.04
C CYS A 158 5.40 -2.49 9.77
N GLU A 159 4.65 -1.48 10.23
CA GLU A 159 5.09 -0.08 10.25
C GLU A 159 5.96 0.19 11.49
N MET A 160 7.21 0.61 11.23
CA MET A 160 8.22 0.96 12.22
C MET A 160 8.77 2.37 11.95
N PRO A 161 8.97 3.21 12.99
CA PRO A 161 8.65 2.96 14.40
C PRO A 161 7.13 3.03 14.64
N GLY A 162 6.58 2.12 15.46
CA GLY A 162 5.16 2.12 15.82
C GLY A 162 4.63 0.76 16.23
N GLY A 163 5.15 -0.30 15.59
CA GLY A 163 4.78 -1.68 15.90
C GLY A 163 3.37 -2.02 15.43
N TRP A 164 2.89 -1.35 14.38
CA TRP A 164 1.58 -1.57 13.78
C TRP A 164 1.67 -2.58 12.64
N ALA A 165 0.77 -3.56 12.63
CA ALA A 165 0.48 -4.37 11.45
C ALA A 165 -0.37 -3.55 10.47
N ARG A 166 0.03 -3.46 9.21
CA ARG A 166 -0.69 -2.75 8.16
C ARG A 166 -1.35 -3.74 7.20
N PHE A 167 -2.63 -3.54 6.96
CA PHE A 167 -3.44 -4.25 5.97
C PHE A 167 -4.07 -3.26 5.00
N GLY A 168 -4.25 -3.68 3.75
CA GLY A 168 -4.87 -2.88 2.69
C GLY A 168 -3.89 -2.36 1.64
N LYS A 169 -4.31 -1.34 0.89
CA LYS A 169 -3.72 -0.97 -0.40
C LYS A 169 -3.19 0.46 -0.43
N GLY A 170 -2.09 0.65 -1.15
CA GLY A 170 -1.43 1.94 -1.35
C GLY A 170 -0.75 2.04 -2.71
N ASN A 171 -0.30 3.26 -3.06
CA ASN A 171 0.14 3.60 -4.41
C ASN A 171 -0.95 3.37 -5.46
N MET A 172 -2.20 3.63 -5.09
CA MET A 172 -3.37 3.34 -5.91
C MET A 172 -3.84 4.54 -6.74
N GLN A 173 -3.15 5.68 -6.74
CA GLN A 173 -3.58 6.91 -7.42
C GLN A 173 -3.82 6.76 -8.93
N SER A 174 -3.21 5.77 -9.59
CA SER A 174 -3.43 5.50 -11.01
C SER A 174 -4.67 4.64 -11.30
N VAL A 175 -5.27 4.05 -10.26
CA VAL A 175 -6.41 3.12 -10.37
C VAL A 175 -7.60 3.49 -9.47
N TRP A 176 -7.39 4.28 -8.43
CA TRP A 176 -8.41 4.83 -7.52
C TRP A 176 -8.56 6.31 -7.83
N ASN A 177 -9.16 6.59 -8.97
CA ASN A 177 -9.33 7.92 -9.54
C ASN A 177 -10.72 8.11 -10.14
N TYR A 178 -11.74 7.57 -9.46
CA TYR A 178 -13.14 7.67 -9.88
C TYR A 178 -13.81 8.85 -9.18
N GLU A 179 -14.14 9.90 -9.94
CA GLU A 179 -14.79 11.09 -9.41
C GLU A 179 -16.16 11.31 -10.06
N GLY A 180 -17.24 11.05 -9.30
CA GLY A 180 -18.60 11.26 -9.79
C GLY A 180 -18.97 10.36 -10.98
N GLU A 181 -18.32 9.20 -11.08
CA GLU A 181 -18.47 8.20 -12.14
C GLU A 181 -19.89 7.61 -12.11
N ASP A 182 -20.54 7.53 -13.27
CA ASP A 182 -21.94 7.12 -13.43
C ASP A 182 -22.15 6.08 -14.56
N GLU A 183 -21.07 5.58 -15.17
CA GLU A 183 -21.10 4.62 -16.27
C GLU A 183 -20.43 3.31 -15.90
N ALA A 184 -19.20 3.38 -15.38
CA ALA A 184 -18.38 2.19 -15.13
C ALA A 184 -18.91 1.36 -13.96
N GLU A 185 -18.98 0.05 -14.16
CA GLU A 185 -19.19 -0.91 -13.08
C GLU A 185 -17.84 -1.46 -12.62
N ILE A 186 -17.55 -1.33 -11.33
CA ILE A 186 -16.27 -1.76 -10.77
C ILE A 186 -16.44 -2.52 -9.46
N ASN A 187 -15.51 -3.44 -9.23
CA ASN A 187 -15.37 -4.14 -7.96
C ASN A 187 -13.95 -3.91 -7.44
N LEU A 188 -13.82 -3.26 -6.29
CA LEU A 188 -12.56 -2.91 -5.68
C LEU A 188 -12.35 -3.70 -4.39
N GLY A 189 -11.49 -4.71 -4.44
CA GLY A 189 -10.96 -5.36 -3.25
C GLY A 189 -9.90 -4.47 -2.60
N ILE A 190 -10.15 -3.99 -1.39
CA ILE A 190 -9.29 -3.07 -0.65
C ILE A 190 -8.41 -3.84 0.33
N ILE A 191 -9.00 -4.78 1.07
CA ILE A 191 -8.32 -5.74 1.94
C ILE A 191 -8.65 -7.13 1.40
N SER A 192 -7.62 -7.93 1.13
CA SER A 192 -7.76 -9.29 0.59
C SER A 192 -8.32 -10.27 1.62
N ASP A 193 -8.87 -11.40 1.15
CA ASP A 193 -9.40 -12.44 2.04
C ASP A 193 -8.32 -13.04 2.96
N ASP A 194 -7.09 -13.18 2.47
CA ASP A 194 -5.94 -13.64 3.27
C ASP A 194 -5.58 -12.65 4.39
N GLU A 195 -5.64 -11.34 4.09
CA GLU A 195 -5.46 -10.30 5.11
C GLU A 195 -6.61 -10.27 6.12
N ILE A 196 -7.86 -10.46 5.68
CA ILE A 196 -9.02 -10.58 6.57
C ILE A 196 -8.86 -11.79 7.50
N GLU A 197 -8.37 -12.91 6.98
CA GLU A 197 -8.05 -14.09 7.79
C GLU A 197 -6.96 -13.77 8.82
N ALA A 198 -5.89 -13.07 8.42
CA ALA A 198 -4.83 -12.64 9.33
C ALA A 198 -5.37 -11.73 10.45
N ILE A 199 -6.15 -10.70 10.10
CA ILE A 199 -6.76 -9.74 11.03
C ILE A 199 -7.59 -10.47 12.10
N LYS A 200 -8.33 -11.51 11.71
CA LYS A 200 -9.20 -12.29 12.62
C LYS A 200 -8.46 -13.30 13.48
N ASN A 201 -7.31 -13.80 13.03
CA ASN A 201 -6.57 -14.87 13.72
C ASN A 201 -5.36 -14.39 14.52
N LEU A 202 -4.98 -13.13 14.37
CA LEU A 202 -3.93 -12.48 15.16
C LEU A 202 -4.55 -11.73 16.36
N PRO A 203 -3.85 -11.66 17.50
CA PRO A 203 -4.41 -11.14 18.75
C PRO A 203 -4.41 -9.60 18.81
N PHE A 204 -4.90 -8.92 17.78
CA PHE A 204 -4.98 -7.47 17.75
C PHE A 204 -6.10 -6.96 18.66
N SER A 205 -5.82 -5.85 19.33
CA SER A 205 -6.77 -5.21 20.26
C SER A 205 -7.03 -3.75 19.93
N ASN A 206 -6.12 -3.11 19.19
CA ASN A 206 -6.25 -1.72 18.79
C ASN A 206 -6.25 -1.60 17.26
N PHE A 207 -7.14 -0.73 16.75
CA PHE A 207 -7.36 -0.55 15.33
C PHE A 207 -7.52 0.93 14.99
N THR A 208 -6.83 1.35 13.93
CA THR A 208 -6.91 2.70 13.37
C THR A 208 -6.93 2.64 11.84
N ILE A 209 -7.76 3.48 11.23
CA ILE A 209 -7.77 3.66 9.77
C ILE A 209 -6.83 4.80 9.39
N ARG A 210 -6.07 4.61 8.31
CA ARG A 210 -5.34 5.68 7.65
C ARG A 210 -5.69 5.67 6.17
N THR A 211 -6.24 6.76 5.68
CA THR A 211 -6.62 6.89 4.27
C THR A 211 -6.64 8.33 3.83
N ASP A 212 -6.42 8.56 2.54
CA ASP A 212 -6.75 9.79 1.82
C ASP A 212 -7.97 9.61 0.89
N VAL A 213 -8.64 8.46 0.94
CA VAL A 213 -9.72 8.13 0.02
C VAL A 213 -10.96 8.96 0.30
N THR A 214 -11.40 9.65 -0.74
CA THR A 214 -12.74 10.22 -0.82
C THR A 214 -13.71 9.15 -1.32
N PHE A 215 -14.69 8.83 -0.48
CA PHE A 215 -15.75 7.87 -0.79
C PHE A 215 -17.11 8.55 -0.87
N SER A 216 -17.83 8.30 -1.97
CA SER A 216 -19.26 8.56 -2.02
C SER A 216 -20.03 7.60 -2.92
N VAL A 217 -21.27 7.30 -2.57
CA VAL A 217 -22.26 6.66 -3.45
C VAL A 217 -23.50 7.50 -3.44
N GLN A 218 -24.15 7.66 -4.58
CA GLN A 218 -25.37 8.42 -4.73
C GLN A 218 -26.41 7.62 -5.51
N ALA A 219 -27.66 7.75 -5.08
CA ALA A 219 -28.84 7.44 -5.86
C ALA A 219 -29.89 8.54 -5.63
N ASP A 220 -30.29 9.24 -6.70
CA ASP A 220 -31.20 10.38 -6.66
C ASP A 220 -32.46 10.09 -7.50
N ASP A 221 -33.50 9.56 -6.84
CA ASP A 221 -34.72 9.00 -7.44
C ASP A 221 -34.40 7.88 -8.44
N SER A 222 -33.58 6.94 -7.99
CA SER A 222 -33.03 5.86 -8.80
C SER A 222 -32.70 4.61 -7.97
N LYS A 223 -32.47 3.47 -8.63
CA LYS A 223 -31.99 2.24 -7.98
C LYS A 223 -30.52 2.05 -8.30
N ASN A 224 -29.72 1.79 -7.28
CA ASN A 224 -28.27 1.67 -7.40
C ASN A 224 -27.79 0.45 -6.56
N PRO A 225 -27.46 -0.69 -7.18
CA PRO A 225 -27.06 -1.92 -6.50
C PRO A 225 -25.62 -1.89 -5.95
N SER A 226 -25.07 -0.71 -5.69
CA SER A 226 -23.74 -0.58 -5.10
C SER A 226 -23.74 -1.10 -3.66
N THR A 227 -22.64 -1.78 -3.30
CA THR A 227 -22.48 -2.49 -2.02
C THR A 227 -21.13 -2.14 -1.40
N VAL A 228 -21.14 -1.92 -0.09
CA VAL A 228 -19.93 -1.78 0.74
C VAL A 228 -19.84 -2.96 1.68
N HIS A 229 -18.79 -3.77 1.55
CA HIS A 229 -18.44 -4.80 2.51
C HIS A 229 -17.39 -4.28 3.48
N ALA A 230 -17.61 -4.54 4.77
CA ALA A 230 -16.75 -4.05 5.83
C ALA A 230 -16.70 -5.02 7.02
N LEU A 231 -15.78 -4.75 7.95
CA LEU A 231 -15.74 -5.36 9.28
C LEU A 231 -15.95 -4.27 10.34
N TYR A 232 -16.83 -4.49 11.31
CA TYR A 232 -16.92 -3.62 12.47
C TYR A 232 -15.66 -3.73 13.34
N LEU A 233 -15.26 -2.63 13.97
CA LEU A 233 -14.10 -2.56 14.86
C LEU A 233 -14.57 -2.27 16.30
N PRO A 234 -14.05 -2.99 17.32
CA PRO A 234 -13.05 -4.05 17.27
C PRO A 234 -13.61 -5.47 17.10
N SER A 235 -14.93 -5.65 16.93
CA SER A 235 -15.58 -6.98 16.95
C SER A 235 -15.23 -7.87 15.75
N LEU A 236 -14.73 -7.28 14.66
CA LEU A 236 -14.42 -7.92 13.38
C LEU A 236 -15.63 -8.64 12.75
N GLN A 237 -16.85 -8.27 13.17
CA GLN A 237 -18.08 -8.78 12.58
C GLN A 237 -18.24 -8.25 11.16
N THR A 238 -18.44 -9.15 10.21
CA THR A 238 -18.71 -8.78 8.81
C THR A 238 -20.04 -8.07 8.67
N VAL A 239 -20.07 -6.98 7.93
CA VAL A 239 -21.26 -6.20 7.59
C VAL A 239 -21.28 -5.87 6.10
N SER A 240 -22.47 -5.82 5.52
CA SER A 240 -22.69 -5.35 4.15
C SER A 240 -23.69 -4.20 4.18
N ILE A 241 -23.29 -3.04 3.68
CA ILE A 241 -24.12 -1.85 3.57
C ILE A 241 -24.53 -1.73 2.10
N ASN A 242 -25.83 -1.81 1.84
CA ASN A 242 -26.41 -1.79 0.51
C ASN A 242 -27.44 -0.67 0.42
N LEU A 243 -27.54 -0.02 -0.74
CA LEU A 243 -28.71 0.82 -1.01
C LEU A 243 -29.92 -0.08 -1.29
N PRO A 244 -31.10 0.20 -0.71
CA PRO A 244 -32.32 -0.56 -0.99
C PRO A 244 -32.64 -0.61 -2.49
N MET A 245 -33.02 -1.79 -2.96
CA MET A 245 -33.32 -2.06 -4.37
C MET A 245 -34.81 -2.23 -4.66
N ASP A 246 -35.63 -2.39 -3.61
CA ASP A 246 -37.08 -2.47 -3.70
C ASP A 246 -37.73 -1.09 -3.91
N LYS A 247 -37.09 -0.02 -3.43
CA LYS A 247 -37.58 1.36 -3.48
C LYS A 247 -36.75 2.22 -4.44
N SER A 248 -37.36 3.28 -4.97
CA SER A 248 -36.59 4.36 -5.63
C SER A 248 -35.84 5.10 -4.52
N ASN A 249 -34.52 5.22 -4.65
CA ASN A 249 -33.71 5.90 -3.65
C ASN A 249 -33.77 7.39 -3.89
N ASP A 250 -34.65 8.09 -3.16
CA ASP A 250 -34.73 9.55 -3.25
C ASP A 250 -33.55 10.18 -2.52
N ASN A 251 -32.70 10.91 -3.25
CA ASN A 251 -31.58 11.70 -2.74
C ASN A 251 -30.74 11.02 -1.64
N THR A 252 -30.44 9.73 -1.80
CA THR A 252 -29.72 8.93 -0.80
C THR A 252 -28.26 8.87 -1.16
N ARG A 253 -27.39 9.18 -0.19
CA ARG A 253 -25.94 9.22 -0.38
C ARG A 253 -25.22 8.52 0.76
N LEU A 254 -24.25 7.68 0.42
CA LEU A 254 -23.29 7.14 1.39
C LEU A 254 -21.98 7.91 1.25
N ARG A 255 -21.35 8.24 2.38
CA ARG A 255 -20.04 8.92 2.42
C ARG A 255 -19.23 8.48 3.62
N PHE A 256 -17.92 8.65 3.56
CA PHE A 256 -17.10 8.58 4.77
C PHE A 256 -17.34 9.80 5.66
N LYS A 257 -17.21 9.59 6.97
CA LYS A 257 -16.92 10.66 7.92
C LYS A 257 -15.41 10.83 8.02
N GLU A 258 -14.95 12.08 8.13
CA GLU A 258 -13.57 12.62 8.22
C GLU A 258 -12.38 11.63 8.24
N GLU A 259 -12.38 10.61 9.10
CA GLU A 259 -11.26 9.66 9.27
C GLU A 259 -11.33 8.40 8.37
N GLY A 260 -12.39 8.23 7.57
CA GLY A 260 -12.58 7.05 6.70
C GLY A 260 -12.93 5.76 7.44
N ASP A 261 -13.16 5.83 8.76
CA ASP A 261 -13.46 4.71 9.64
C ASP A 261 -14.96 4.55 9.95
N ARG A 262 -15.81 5.40 9.37
CA ARG A 262 -17.27 5.36 9.52
C ARG A 262 -17.95 5.77 8.24
N VAL A 263 -19.10 5.16 7.98
CA VAL A 263 -19.97 5.52 6.85
C VAL A 263 -21.17 6.29 7.39
N MET A 264 -21.58 7.33 6.65
CA MET A 264 -22.79 8.11 6.92
C MET A 264 -23.77 7.93 5.78
N CYS A 265 -25.06 7.89 6.12
CA CYS A 265 -26.14 8.00 5.15
C CYS A 265 -26.74 9.40 5.20
N LEU A 266 -26.68 10.10 4.08
CA LEU A 266 -27.30 11.40 3.88
C LEU A 266 -28.54 11.21 3.02
N GLY A 267 -29.67 11.75 3.47
CA GLY A 267 -30.92 11.72 2.72
C GLY A 267 -31.45 13.13 2.50
N GLY A 268 -32.05 13.40 1.34
CA GLY A 268 -32.83 14.61 1.12
C GLY A 268 -34.00 14.74 2.12
N PRO A 269 -34.67 15.92 2.22
CA PRO A 269 -35.75 16.14 3.18
C PRO A 269 -36.87 15.08 3.13
N SER A 270 -37.22 14.63 1.92
CA SER A 270 -38.24 13.61 1.63
C SER A 270 -37.75 12.16 1.77
N SER A 271 -36.45 11.94 1.89
CA SER A 271 -35.87 10.59 1.94
C SER A 271 -35.93 10.01 3.34
N ASN A 272 -36.56 8.84 3.45
CA ASN A 272 -36.71 8.04 4.67
C ASN A 272 -35.87 6.75 4.65
N LEU A 273 -34.98 6.60 3.67
CA LEU A 273 -34.26 5.34 3.42
C LEU A 273 -33.08 5.14 4.35
N CYS A 274 -32.39 6.22 4.73
CA CYS A 274 -31.39 6.14 5.78
C CYS A 274 -32.02 5.62 7.08
N GLY A 275 -31.44 4.58 7.68
CA GLY A 275 -31.96 3.88 8.85
C GLY A 275 -32.79 2.64 8.52
N GLN A 276 -33.02 2.33 7.24
CA GLN A 276 -33.69 1.11 6.77
C GLN A 276 -32.68 0.13 6.15
N ASP A 277 -33.01 -1.16 6.15
CA ASP A 277 -32.30 -2.20 5.37
C ASP A 277 -30.77 -2.24 5.60
N GLY A 278 -30.34 -1.93 6.83
CA GLY A 278 -28.93 -1.93 7.23
C GLY A 278 -28.18 -0.62 6.93
N LEU A 279 -28.85 0.39 6.37
CA LEU A 279 -28.27 1.72 6.20
C LEU A 279 -28.13 2.44 7.55
N PRO A 280 -27.08 3.27 7.71
CA PRO A 280 -26.95 4.16 8.86
C PRO A 280 -28.18 5.08 8.98
N ARG A 281 -28.52 5.46 10.21
CA ARG A 281 -29.54 6.49 10.45
C ARG A 281 -29.16 7.80 9.75
N LYS A 282 -30.17 8.56 9.35
CA LYS A 282 -30.00 9.80 8.58
C LYS A 282 -29.07 10.77 9.31
N ASN A 283 -27.99 11.19 8.65
CA ASN A 283 -26.96 12.08 9.18
C ASN A 283 -26.22 11.54 10.43
N GLU A 284 -26.37 10.26 10.74
CA GLU A 284 -25.60 9.58 11.77
C GLU A 284 -24.52 8.71 11.12
N ALA A 285 -23.39 8.60 11.81
CA ALA A 285 -22.30 7.74 11.39
C ALA A 285 -22.48 6.34 11.98
N THR A 286 -22.04 5.31 11.25
CA THR A 286 -21.92 3.96 11.80
C THR A 286 -21.01 3.91 13.04
N GLU A 287 -21.04 2.77 13.71
CA GLU A 287 -19.89 2.31 14.49
C GLU A 287 -18.63 2.25 13.60
N ARG A 288 -17.45 2.21 14.25
CA ARG A 288 -16.18 2.16 13.53
C ARG A 288 -16.11 0.89 12.70
N LEU A 289 -15.66 1.01 11.47
CA LEU A 289 -15.52 -0.09 10.54
C LEU A 289 -14.30 0.10 9.64
N VAL A 290 -13.87 -1.00 9.05
CA VAL A 290 -12.88 -1.02 7.97
C VAL A 290 -13.56 -1.54 6.71
N VAL A 291 -13.48 -0.77 5.63
CA VAL A 291 -14.00 -1.22 4.33
C VAL A 291 -13.03 -2.23 3.72
N THR A 292 -13.54 -3.42 3.37
CA THR A 292 -12.73 -4.49 2.77
C THR A 292 -12.95 -4.61 1.27
N ASN A 293 -14.17 -4.36 0.80
CA ASN A 293 -14.51 -4.40 -0.62
C ASN A 293 -15.64 -3.44 -0.94
N VAL A 294 -15.60 -2.80 -2.10
CA VAL A 294 -16.73 -2.01 -2.63
C VAL A 294 -17.08 -2.47 -4.04
N TYR A 295 -18.37 -2.65 -4.29
CA TYR A 295 -18.92 -2.81 -5.62
C TYR A 295 -19.71 -1.56 -5.98
N PHE A 296 -19.37 -0.95 -7.12
CA PHE A 296 -20.12 0.16 -7.69
C PHE A 296 -20.81 -0.30 -8.97
N GLY A 297 -22.14 -0.15 -8.99
CA GLY A 297 -22.98 -0.60 -10.11
C GLY A 297 -23.94 0.49 -10.60
N PRO A 298 -23.48 1.69 -11.00
CA PRO A 298 -24.39 2.79 -11.34
C PRO A 298 -25.34 2.46 -12.51
N ARG A 299 -24.90 1.58 -13.43
CA ARG A 299 -25.65 1.10 -14.60
C ARG A 299 -25.80 -0.42 -14.67
N ALA A 300 -25.68 -1.12 -13.54
CA ALA A 300 -25.84 -2.58 -13.46
C ALA A 300 -27.31 -3.00 -13.61
N VAL A 301 -27.83 -2.89 -14.84
CA VAL A 301 -29.24 -3.15 -15.17
C VAL A 301 -29.62 -4.61 -14.90
N ASP A 302 -28.68 -5.54 -15.13
CA ASP A 302 -28.83 -6.96 -14.80
C ASP A 302 -28.99 -7.21 -13.29
N ARG A 303 -28.49 -6.29 -12.45
CA ARG A 303 -28.65 -6.27 -10.99
C ARG A 303 -29.73 -5.30 -10.51
N GLY A 304 -30.57 -4.80 -11.43
CA GLY A 304 -31.73 -3.96 -11.12
C GLY A 304 -31.45 -2.46 -10.98
N ALA A 305 -30.30 -1.97 -11.46
CA ALA A 305 -30.05 -0.54 -11.53
C ALA A 305 -31.06 0.15 -12.47
N THR A 306 -31.63 1.27 -12.04
CA THR A 306 -32.58 2.06 -12.84
C THR A 306 -32.35 3.53 -12.63
N ALA A 307 -32.44 4.32 -13.71
CA ALA A 307 -32.40 5.78 -13.64
C ALA A 307 -33.73 6.39 -14.10
N THR A 308 -34.25 7.32 -13.29
CA THR A 308 -35.44 8.09 -13.66
C THR A 308 -35.16 8.92 -14.91
N ARG A 309 -36.05 8.81 -15.91
CA ARG A 309 -35.93 9.47 -17.23
C ARG A 309 -34.59 9.20 -17.94
N SER A 310 -33.97 8.05 -17.65
CA SER A 310 -32.65 7.67 -18.20
C SER A 310 -31.52 8.63 -17.80
N GLU A 311 -31.69 9.44 -16.75
CA GLU A 311 -30.68 10.37 -16.25
C GLU A 311 -29.68 9.64 -15.32
N TRP A 312 -28.77 8.84 -15.89
CA TRP A 312 -27.85 7.98 -15.13
C TRP A 312 -26.92 8.71 -14.16
N ARG A 313 -26.60 9.99 -14.39
CA ARG A 313 -25.88 10.87 -13.45
C ARG A 313 -26.46 10.94 -12.03
N ARG A 314 -27.70 10.48 -11.86
CA ARG A 314 -28.37 10.31 -10.56
C ARG A 314 -27.78 9.17 -9.74
N ASN A 315 -27.28 8.14 -10.41
CA ASN A 315 -26.48 7.05 -9.86
C ASN A 315 -25.01 7.34 -10.11
N ARG A 316 -24.30 7.86 -9.11
CA ARG A 316 -22.87 8.12 -9.25
C ARG A 316 -22.10 7.67 -8.02
N TYR A 317 -20.81 7.46 -8.19
CA TYR A 317 -19.92 7.17 -7.08
C TYR A 317 -18.60 7.93 -7.19
N THR A 318 -17.93 8.02 -6.05
CA THR A 318 -16.56 8.51 -5.95
C THR A 318 -15.77 7.50 -5.14
N TRP A 319 -14.64 7.09 -5.69
CA TRP A 319 -13.57 6.39 -4.99
C TRP A 319 -12.25 6.91 -5.55
N ASP A 320 -11.72 7.92 -4.89
CA ASP A 320 -10.53 8.66 -5.31
C ASP A 320 -9.54 8.76 -4.15
N GLY A 321 -8.28 8.39 -4.35
CA GLY A 321 -7.23 8.45 -3.34
C GLY A 321 -6.04 7.56 -3.67
N SER A 322 -4.99 7.63 -2.86
CA SER A 322 -3.76 6.86 -3.07
C SER A 322 -3.57 5.70 -2.10
N PHE A 323 -4.24 5.69 -0.95
CA PHE A 323 -4.17 4.58 0.02
C PHE A 323 -5.38 4.46 0.96
N TYR A 324 -5.66 3.22 1.38
CA TYR A 324 -6.61 2.91 2.45
C TYR A 324 -6.05 1.74 3.27
N TYR A 325 -5.70 2.03 4.52
CA TYR A 325 -5.05 1.07 5.41
C TYR A 325 -5.82 0.88 6.71
N LEU A 326 -5.86 -0.37 7.16
CA LEU A 326 -6.09 -0.73 8.56
C LEU A 326 -4.75 -0.93 9.25
N LEU A 327 -4.51 -0.15 10.30
CA LEU A 327 -3.43 -0.39 11.24
C LEU A 327 -3.99 -1.15 12.45
N ALA A 328 -3.40 -2.30 12.75
CA ALA A 328 -3.76 -3.14 13.88
C ALA A 328 -2.58 -3.35 14.83
N LYS A 329 -2.85 -3.36 16.14
CA LYS A 329 -1.83 -3.52 17.17
C LYS A 329 -2.31 -4.39 18.32
#